data_AF-A0A3R7J017-F1
#
_entry.id   AF-A0A3R7J017-F1
#
_cell.length_a   1.000
_cell.length_b   1.000
_cell.length_c   1.000
_cell.angle_alpha   90.00
_cell.angle_beta   90.00
_cell.angle_gamma   90.00
#
_symmetry.space_group_name_H-M   'P 1'
#
loop_
_entity.id
_entity.type
_entity.pdbx_description
1 polymer ?
#
loop_
_entity_poly.entity_id
_entity_poly.type
_entity_poly.pdbx_seq_one_letter_code
_entity_poly.pdbx_strand_id
1 'polypeptide(L)'
;MSFWPHNPTDMAGLISHLRSKGVVRSEAVANAMVRTDRAKYMAQIETPDGEHVGHLEAYQDSPHPIGYHQTISAPHMHAHAMELGYAAIKDVNKPCILDVGSGSGYLTACLGRLVEEKHGRVFGLEILPGLVQFSKKNIQVADGDLLDNGIVSVHCHNGWDGLPNEVPFHYIHVGAAAETPPQALLDQLAEGGRMVLPLDEPRGGQMFVEITRHGSCFSQRRLFGVCYVPLVRERVQIKTMALSMLRWPCSSTSNEGLIQNMVKTGVVHTVAVADAMKRTDRACFVPRTLQEDAYQDSPCPIGFNQIISAPHTHAHVLELAHTTLMGVIKPRVLDIGAGSGYLAAALARLVDDAGGRVFGLELLPALTQFARKNVLHAAADLLERGVISLHCHNGWNGLPSEGPFNFIFVGAAVSSPPQMLLDQLADGGQLVVPVDDPRGGQALVSVMRHGSSFVRRKIMPACFVPLIRGEVAKKRRGLGVAGDTEPPVTKTLRATYSFRAVR
;
A
#
# COMPACT_ATOMS: atom_id res chain seq x y z
N MET A 1 13.41 14.30 -21.49
CA MET A 1 11.98 14.65 -21.37
C MET A 1 11.40 13.83 -20.23
N SER A 2 11.11 14.46 -19.09
CA SER A 2 10.66 13.81 -17.84
C SER A 2 9.18 13.46 -17.89
N PHE A 3 8.83 12.17 -17.89
CA PHE A 3 7.45 11.69 -17.88
C PHE A 3 6.98 11.32 -16.46
N TRP A 4 6.74 12.36 -15.66
CA TRP A 4 5.73 12.42 -14.60
C TRP A 4 5.12 13.81 -14.73
N PRO A 5 3.87 13.98 -15.19
CA PRO A 5 3.21 15.24 -14.97
C PRO A 5 2.90 15.27 -13.46
N HIS A 6 3.75 15.94 -12.70
CA HIS A 6 3.59 16.40 -11.31
C HIS A 6 2.75 15.52 -10.36
N ASN A 7 3.37 15.00 -9.28
CA ASN A 7 2.60 14.52 -8.12
C ASN A 7 1.55 15.59 -7.76
N PRO A 8 0.28 15.22 -7.60
CA PRO A 8 -0.75 16.18 -7.26
C PRO A 8 -0.38 16.88 -5.95
N THR A 9 -0.49 18.20 -5.95
CA THR A 9 -0.17 19.06 -4.79
C THR A 9 -1.42 19.58 -4.09
N ASP A 10 -2.59 19.20 -4.59
CA ASP A 10 -3.91 19.56 -4.08
C ASP A 10 -4.95 18.48 -4.46
N MET A 11 -6.18 18.63 -3.92
CA MET A 11 -7.28 17.73 -4.23
C MET A 11 -7.69 17.78 -5.71
N ALA A 12 -7.64 18.94 -6.37
CA ALA A 12 -8.06 19.06 -7.77
C ALA A 12 -7.18 18.22 -8.70
N GLY A 13 -5.86 18.29 -8.50
CA GLY A 13 -4.87 17.48 -9.21
C GLY A 13 -5.04 16.00 -8.92
N LEU A 14 -5.27 15.63 -7.64
CA LEU A 14 -5.49 14.24 -7.25
C LEU A 14 -6.75 13.66 -7.91
N ILE A 15 -7.87 14.38 -7.88
CA ILE A 15 -9.12 13.92 -8.50
C ILE A 15 -9.00 13.88 -10.02
N SER A 16 -8.36 14.87 -10.66
CA SER A 16 -8.05 14.82 -12.09
C SER A 16 -7.24 13.57 -12.46
N HIS A 17 -6.24 13.22 -11.64
CA HIS A 17 -5.47 12.00 -11.80
C HIS A 17 -6.36 10.75 -11.69
N LEU A 18 -7.17 10.62 -10.65
CA LEU A 18 -8.08 9.47 -10.47
C LEU A 18 -9.11 9.35 -11.60
N ARG A 19 -9.59 10.48 -12.15
CA ARG A 19 -10.47 10.48 -13.34
C ARG A 19 -9.75 9.97 -14.57
N SER A 20 -8.50 10.38 -14.80
CA SER A 20 -7.69 9.88 -15.94
C SER A 20 -7.48 8.36 -15.91
N LYS A 21 -7.60 7.74 -14.73
CA LYS A 21 -7.50 6.29 -14.51
C LYS A 21 -8.86 5.58 -14.50
N GLY A 22 -9.97 6.31 -14.66
CA GLY A 22 -11.33 5.75 -14.63
C GLY A 22 -11.78 5.28 -13.25
N VAL A 23 -11.09 5.69 -12.18
CA VAL A 23 -11.43 5.39 -10.79
C VAL A 23 -12.60 6.28 -10.34
N VAL A 24 -12.47 7.59 -10.53
CA VAL A 24 -13.57 8.56 -10.37
C VAL A 24 -14.25 8.76 -11.72
N ARG A 25 -15.57 8.61 -11.76
CA ARG A 25 -16.38 8.60 -12.98
C ARG A 25 -17.48 9.65 -12.92
N SER A 26 -18.18 9.74 -11.79
CA SER A 26 -19.31 10.65 -11.62
C SER A 26 -18.86 12.04 -11.16
N GLU A 27 -19.50 13.08 -11.70
CA GLU A 27 -19.25 14.47 -11.30
C GLU A 27 -19.60 14.70 -9.82
N ALA A 28 -20.64 14.03 -9.31
CA ALA A 28 -21.02 14.12 -7.90
C ALA A 28 -19.88 13.64 -6.98
N VAL A 29 -19.26 12.50 -7.28
CA VAL A 29 -18.12 11.96 -6.51
C VAL A 29 -16.90 12.86 -6.65
N ALA A 30 -16.59 13.32 -7.87
CA ALA A 30 -15.48 14.23 -8.09
C ALA A 30 -15.63 15.52 -7.27
N ASN A 31 -16.81 16.16 -7.32
CA ASN A 31 -17.09 17.40 -6.60
C ASN A 31 -17.04 17.21 -5.09
N ALA A 32 -17.61 16.13 -4.56
CA ALA A 32 -17.57 15.82 -3.15
C ALA A 32 -16.12 15.65 -2.66
N MET A 33 -15.31 14.87 -3.37
CA MET A 33 -13.90 14.67 -2.98
C MET A 33 -13.06 15.94 -3.12
N VAL A 34 -13.27 16.76 -4.16
CA VAL A 34 -12.53 18.03 -4.32
C VAL A 34 -12.84 19.00 -3.17
N ARG A 35 -14.09 19.03 -2.69
CA ARG A 35 -14.52 19.91 -1.60
C ARG A 35 -14.01 19.46 -0.23
N THR A 36 -13.76 18.17 -0.05
CA THR A 36 -13.21 17.61 1.19
C THR A 36 -11.69 17.50 1.07
N ASP A 37 -10.99 18.53 1.55
CA ASP A 37 -9.52 18.61 1.47
C ASP A 37 -8.85 17.58 2.38
N ARG A 38 -8.34 16.50 1.77
CA ARG A 38 -7.71 15.37 2.45
C ARG A 38 -6.58 15.78 3.39
N ALA A 39 -5.80 16.81 3.05
CA ALA A 39 -4.72 17.26 3.93
C ALA A 39 -5.25 17.68 5.29
N LYS A 40 -6.43 18.31 5.38
CA LYS A 40 -7.02 18.76 6.65
C LYS A 40 -7.46 17.61 7.57
N TYR A 41 -7.69 16.43 7.02
CA TYR A 41 -8.00 15.20 7.77
C TYR A 41 -6.75 14.48 8.26
N MET A 42 -5.57 15.03 7.94
CA MET A 42 -4.25 14.52 8.30
C MET A 42 -3.41 15.59 9.05
N ALA A 43 -3.69 16.88 8.85
CA ALA A 43 -2.81 18.02 9.14
C ALA A 43 -2.70 18.47 10.61
N GLN A 44 -3.05 17.65 11.60
CA GLN A 44 -2.89 18.04 13.01
C GLN A 44 -2.45 16.92 13.94
N ILE A 45 -1.64 16.00 13.44
CA ILE A 45 -1.28 14.83 14.23
C ILE A 45 0.23 14.83 14.46
N GLU A 46 0.66 15.41 15.59
CA GLU A 46 1.48 14.59 16.49
C GLU A 46 0.64 13.33 16.72
N THR A 47 0.97 12.20 16.06
CA THR A 47 0.27 10.96 16.40
C THR A 47 0.54 10.71 17.87
N PRO A 48 -0.31 9.96 18.59
CA PRO A 48 0.09 9.45 19.90
C PRO A 48 1.51 8.83 19.89
N ASP A 49 1.97 8.42 18.70
CA ASP A 49 3.26 7.80 18.39
C ASP A 49 4.28 8.76 17.72
N GLY A 50 3.96 10.05 17.50
CA GLY A 50 4.89 11.10 17.03
C GLY A 50 5.16 11.21 15.52
N GLU A 51 4.44 10.50 14.65
CA GLU A 51 4.64 10.53 13.19
C GLU A 51 3.97 11.74 12.53
N HIS A 52 4.70 12.46 11.67
CA HIS A 52 4.19 13.57 10.86
C HIS A 52 4.12 13.16 9.38
N VAL A 53 2.94 13.29 8.76
CA VAL A 53 2.79 13.19 7.30
C VAL A 53 2.88 14.59 6.70
N GLY A 54 3.75 14.78 5.70
CA GLY A 54 3.92 16.06 5.05
C GLY A 54 2.68 16.50 4.26
N HIS A 55 2.41 17.81 4.19
CA HIS A 55 1.23 18.36 3.48
C HIS A 55 1.11 17.87 2.02
N LEU A 56 2.23 17.71 1.32
CA LEU A 56 2.25 17.20 -0.07
C LEU A 56 2.01 15.69 -0.17
N GLU A 57 2.24 14.93 0.90
CA GLU A 57 2.02 13.48 0.93
C GLU A 57 0.52 13.17 1.05
N ALA A 58 -0.27 14.07 1.63
CA ALA A 58 -1.72 13.91 1.76
C ALA A 58 -2.45 13.72 0.42
N TYR A 59 -1.89 14.24 -0.68
CA TYR A 59 -2.49 14.13 -2.01
C TYR A 59 -1.98 12.94 -2.82
N GLN A 60 -1.10 12.11 -2.25
CA GLN A 60 -0.62 10.91 -2.91
C GLN A 60 -1.68 9.81 -2.84
N ASP A 61 -1.76 9.00 -3.90
CA ASP A 61 -2.70 7.87 -3.97
C ASP A 61 -2.22 6.66 -3.16
N SER A 62 -2.06 6.85 -1.85
CA SER A 62 -1.55 5.85 -0.90
C SER A 62 -2.21 5.99 0.47
N PRO A 63 -2.31 4.90 1.25
CA PRO A 63 -2.74 4.98 2.64
C PRO A 63 -1.68 5.69 3.49
N HIS A 64 -2.12 6.36 4.55
CA HIS A 64 -1.23 7.08 5.47
C HIS A 64 -1.63 6.82 6.93
N PRO A 65 -0.68 6.79 7.89
CA PRO A 65 -0.98 6.56 9.29
C PRO A 65 -1.79 7.70 9.90
N ILE A 66 -2.69 7.37 10.84
CA ILE A 66 -3.48 8.33 11.63
C ILE A 66 -3.38 8.09 13.14
N GLY A 67 -2.36 7.32 13.56
CA GLY A 67 -2.19 6.86 14.94
C GLY A 67 -3.09 5.67 15.29
N TYR A 68 -2.93 5.12 16.50
CA TYR A 68 -3.66 3.93 16.97
C TYR A 68 -3.49 2.71 16.04
N HIS A 69 -2.36 2.67 15.33
CA HIS A 69 -2.05 1.73 14.26
C HIS A 69 -3.11 1.65 13.13
N GLN A 70 -3.89 2.72 12.95
CA GLN A 70 -4.84 2.82 11.86
C GLN A 70 -4.26 3.66 10.73
N THR A 71 -4.85 3.51 9.54
CA THR A 71 -4.51 4.33 8.37
C THR A 71 -5.75 5.03 7.84
N ILE A 72 -5.58 6.24 7.33
CA ILE A 72 -6.51 6.80 6.37
C ILE A 72 -6.29 6.09 5.03
N SER A 73 -7.34 5.51 4.46
CA SER A 73 -7.26 4.72 3.22
C SER A 73 -6.75 5.56 2.03
N ALA A 74 -6.19 4.90 1.03
CA ALA A 74 -5.76 5.56 -0.21
C ALA A 74 -6.94 6.28 -0.91
N PRO A 75 -6.71 7.43 -1.56
CA PRO A 75 -7.71 8.14 -2.35
C PRO A 75 -8.54 7.28 -3.31
N HIS A 76 -7.93 6.35 -4.06
CA HIS A 76 -8.70 5.46 -4.95
C HIS A 76 -9.70 4.57 -4.22
N MET A 77 -9.40 4.15 -2.98
CA MET A 77 -10.33 3.34 -2.19
C MET A 77 -11.55 4.15 -1.73
N HIS A 78 -11.34 5.40 -1.32
CA HIS A 78 -12.45 6.32 -1.05
C HIS A 78 -13.30 6.57 -2.30
N ALA A 79 -12.66 6.79 -3.46
CA ALA A 79 -13.37 6.97 -4.71
C ALA A 79 -14.22 5.74 -5.08
N HIS A 80 -13.68 4.52 -4.92
CA HIS A 80 -14.45 3.29 -5.16
C HIS A 80 -15.66 3.15 -4.23
N ALA A 81 -15.49 3.40 -2.93
CA ALA A 81 -16.59 3.40 -1.98
C ALA A 81 -17.64 4.48 -2.34
N MET A 82 -17.20 5.67 -2.72
CA MET A 82 -18.12 6.76 -3.08
C MET A 82 -18.87 6.50 -4.39
N GLU A 83 -18.26 5.90 -5.42
CA GLU A 83 -18.96 5.55 -6.65
C GLU A 83 -20.04 4.48 -6.42
N LEU A 84 -19.74 3.48 -5.59
CA LEU A 84 -20.71 2.45 -5.20
C LEU A 84 -21.84 3.06 -4.36
N GLY A 85 -21.49 3.93 -3.40
CA GLY A 85 -22.45 4.66 -2.59
C GLY A 85 -23.35 5.58 -3.41
N TYR A 86 -22.76 6.37 -4.32
CA TYR A 86 -23.51 7.25 -5.22
C TYR A 86 -24.48 6.45 -6.09
N ALA A 87 -24.05 5.31 -6.64
CA ALA A 87 -24.91 4.43 -7.41
C ALA A 87 -26.09 3.87 -6.59
N ALA A 88 -25.93 3.71 -5.27
CA ALA A 88 -27.00 3.26 -4.37
C ALA A 88 -27.98 4.37 -4.00
N ILE A 89 -27.53 5.63 -3.92
CA ILE A 89 -28.32 6.74 -3.33
C ILE A 89 -28.77 7.81 -4.34
N LYS A 90 -28.29 7.78 -5.58
CA LYS A 90 -28.55 8.85 -6.57
C LYS A 90 -30.04 9.10 -6.86
N ASP A 91 -30.89 8.08 -6.69
CA ASP A 91 -32.34 8.18 -6.90
C ASP A 91 -33.13 8.18 -5.58
N VAL A 92 -32.44 8.15 -4.44
CA VAL A 92 -33.04 8.19 -3.10
C VAL A 92 -33.28 9.64 -2.67
N ASN A 93 -34.46 9.90 -2.10
CA ASN A 93 -34.77 11.15 -1.40
C ASN A 93 -34.33 11.05 0.06
N LYS A 94 -33.59 12.06 0.56
CA LYS A 94 -33.03 12.08 1.93
C LYS A 94 -32.26 10.79 2.29
N PRO A 95 -31.18 10.46 1.55
CA PRO A 95 -30.44 9.22 1.78
C PRO A 95 -29.83 9.17 3.18
N CYS A 96 -29.80 7.98 3.76
CA CYS A 96 -29.22 7.68 5.06
C CYS A 96 -28.05 6.71 4.87
N ILE A 97 -26.85 7.09 5.34
CA ILE A 97 -25.61 6.36 5.11
C ILE A 97 -24.94 6.02 6.43
N LEU A 98 -24.39 4.81 6.55
CA LEU A 98 -23.54 4.40 7.65
C LEU A 98 -22.10 4.19 7.15
N ASP A 99 -21.12 4.76 7.84
CA ASP A 99 -19.69 4.59 7.59
C ASP A 99 -19.04 3.94 8.82
N VAL A 100 -18.82 2.63 8.74
CA VAL A 100 -18.27 1.81 9.82
C VAL A 100 -16.74 1.80 9.75
N GLY A 101 -16.08 2.14 10.86
CA GLY A 101 -14.62 2.34 10.89
C GLY A 101 -14.26 3.72 10.33
N SER A 102 -14.92 4.77 10.80
CA SER A 102 -14.80 6.12 10.23
C SER A 102 -13.39 6.72 10.35
N GLY A 103 -12.53 6.23 11.25
CA GLY A 103 -11.12 6.56 11.31
C GLY A 103 -10.84 8.06 11.41
N SER A 104 -10.27 8.66 10.36
CA SER A 104 -9.98 10.11 10.30
C SER A 104 -11.22 10.99 10.10
N GLY A 105 -12.36 10.41 9.73
CA GLY A 105 -13.59 11.13 9.35
C GLY A 105 -13.63 11.60 7.90
N TYR A 106 -12.58 11.38 7.11
CA TYR A 106 -12.49 11.85 5.72
C TYR A 106 -13.60 11.30 4.84
N LEU A 107 -13.78 9.98 4.80
CA LEU A 107 -14.82 9.37 3.97
C LEU A 107 -16.21 9.76 4.46
N THR A 108 -16.41 9.84 5.78
CA THR A 108 -17.67 10.29 6.37
C THR A 108 -18.05 11.70 5.88
N ALA A 109 -17.09 12.63 5.83
CA ALA A 109 -17.31 13.98 5.30
C ALA A 109 -17.56 13.99 3.79
N CYS A 110 -16.78 13.23 3.01
CA CYS A 110 -16.99 13.06 1.57
C CYS A 110 -18.40 12.54 1.26
N LEU A 111 -18.88 11.55 2.02
CA LEU A 111 -20.25 11.04 1.93
C LEU A 111 -21.28 12.11 2.34
N GLY A 112 -20.97 12.94 3.34
CA GLY A 112 -21.77 14.10 3.72
C GLY A 112 -21.95 15.08 2.55
N ARG A 113 -20.87 15.43 1.86
CA ARG A 113 -20.88 16.26 0.65
C ARG A 113 -21.70 15.65 -0.49
N LEU A 114 -21.81 14.32 -0.58
CA LEU A 114 -22.65 13.66 -1.57
C LEU A 114 -24.16 13.77 -1.28
N VAL A 115 -24.56 14.02 -0.03
CA VAL A 115 -25.97 13.94 0.40
C VAL A 115 -26.56 15.25 0.91
N GLU A 116 -25.74 16.27 1.16
CA GLU A 116 -26.17 17.54 1.76
C GLU A 116 -27.28 18.23 0.97
N GLU A 117 -27.21 18.25 -0.37
CA GLU A 117 -28.23 18.87 -1.23
C GLU A 117 -29.59 18.15 -1.16
N LYS A 118 -29.57 16.87 -0.78
CA LYS A 118 -30.77 16.05 -0.59
C LYS A 118 -31.25 16.02 0.85
N HIS A 119 -30.63 16.79 1.75
CA HIS A 119 -30.85 16.72 3.19
C HIS A 119 -30.72 15.29 3.73
N GLY A 120 -29.77 14.53 3.19
CA GLY A 120 -29.44 13.20 3.70
C GLY A 120 -28.61 13.26 4.98
N ARG A 121 -28.36 12.10 5.57
CA ARG A 121 -27.59 11.95 6.82
C ARG A 121 -26.52 10.90 6.66
N VAL A 122 -25.36 11.13 7.28
CA VAL A 122 -24.23 10.21 7.34
C VAL A 122 -23.80 10.00 8.79
N PHE A 123 -23.69 8.74 9.18
CA PHE A 123 -23.29 8.32 10.52
C PHE A 123 -21.94 7.61 10.45
N GLY A 124 -20.89 8.24 10.99
CA GLY A 124 -19.59 7.59 11.20
C GLY A 124 -19.60 6.80 12.50
N LEU A 125 -19.22 5.51 12.45
CA LEU A 125 -18.99 4.69 13.64
C LEU A 125 -17.50 4.40 13.79
N GLU A 126 -16.98 4.66 14.98
CA GLU A 126 -15.60 4.32 15.34
C GLU A 126 -15.55 3.74 16.75
N ILE A 127 -14.85 2.62 16.92
CA ILE A 127 -14.79 1.90 18.19
C ILE A 127 -13.78 2.53 19.15
N LEU A 128 -12.78 3.23 18.61
CA LEU A 128 -11.72 3.92 19.35
C LEU A 128 -12.13 5.34 19.76
N PRO A 129 -12.28 5.62 21.07
CA PRO A 129 -12.67 6.95 21.53
C PRO A 129 -11.72 8.07 21.07
N GLY A 130 -10.41 7.77 21.00
CA GLY A 130 -9.40 8.72 20.50
C GLY A 130 -9.63 9.11 19.04
N LEU A 131 -9.90 8.13 18.17
CA LEU A 131 -10.21 8.39 16.76
C LEU A 131 -11.57 9.03 16.55
N VAL A 132 -12.56 8.79 17.43
CA VAL A 132 -13.83 9.53 17.42
C VAL A 132 -13.61 11.02 17.69
N GLN A 133 -12.81 11.37 18.70
CA GLN A 133 -12.51 12.78 18.98
C GLN A 133 -11.68 13.39 17.85
N PHE A 134 -10.72 12.63 17.32
CA PHE A 134 -9.89 13.04 16.20
C PHE A 134 -10.72 13.34 14.94
N SER A 135 -11.59 12.42 14.52
CA SER A 135 -12.47 12.62 13.36
C SER A 135 -13.44 13.78 13.53
N LYS A 136 -14.08 13.93 14.71
CA LYS A 136 -14.94 15.09 15.01
C LYS A 136 -14.17 16.41 14.86
N LYS A 137 -12.96 16.47 15.41
CA LYS A 137 -12.11 17.66 15.30
C LYS A 137 -11.74 17.94 13.85
N ASN A 138 -11.34 16.94 13.08
CA ASN A 138 -11.00 17.11 11.67
C ASN A 138 -12.18 17.64 10.86
N ILE A 139 -13.35 17.02 11.00
CA ILE A 139 -14.56 17.45 10.29
C ILE A 139 -14.92 18.86 10.72
N GLN A 140 -14.89 19.19 12.02
CA GLN A 140 -15.19 20.54 12.49
C GLN A 140 -14.26 21.61 11.88
N VAL A 141 -12.97 21.30 11.75
CA VAL A 141 -11.97 22.22 11.21
C VAL A 141 -12.05 22.32 9.68
N ALA A 142 -12.29 21.20 8.99
CA ALA A 142 -12.24 21.12 7.53
C ALA A 142 -13.58 21.46 6.86
N ASP A 143 -14.67 20.96 7.44
CA ASP A 143 -16.01 20.86 6.86
C ASP A 143 -17.08 21.00 7.97
N GLY A 144 -16.89 21.94 8.90
CA GLY A 144 -17.70 22.05 10.13
C GLY A 144 -19.20 22.27 9.88
N ASP A 145 -19.54 22.84 8.73
CA ASP A 145 -20.92 22.98 8.27
C ASP A 145 -21.67 21.64 8.16
N LEU A 146 -20.96 20.53 7.90
CA LEU A 146 -21.56 19.20 7.87
C LEU A 146 -22.03 18.74 9.27
N LEU A 147 -21.28 19.08 10.32
CA LEU A 147 -21.66 18.79 11.71
C LEU A 147 -22.73 19.77 12.19
N ASP A 148 -22.52 21.06 11.95
CA ASP A 148 -23.40 22.13 12.42
C ASP A 148 -24.82 21.99 11.85
N ASN A 149 -24.94 21.54 10.59
CA ASN A 149 -26.23 21.29 9.94
C ASN A 149 -26.80 19.89 10.21
N GLY A 150 -26.11 19.04 10.98
CA GLY A 150 -26.55 17.68 11.29
C GLY A 150 -26.56 16.72 10.10
N ILE A 151 -25.83 17.04 9.02
CA ILE A 151 -25.65 16.15 7.86
C ILE A 151 -24.75 14.98 8.25
N VAL A 152 -23.70 15.24 9.03
CA VAL A 152 -22.76 14.23 9.51
C VAL A 152 -22.83 14.14 11.03
N SER A 153 -22.72 12.93 11.57
CA SER A 153 -22.44 12.69 12.98
C SER A 153 -21.46 11.54 13.16
N VAL A 154 -20.64 11.58 14.21
CA VAL A 154 -19.68 10.51 14.53
C VAL A 154 -19.94 9.96 15.93
N HIS A 155 -19.99 8.64 16.04
CA HIS A 155 -20.39 7.92 17.25
C HIS A 155 -19.31 6.94 17.68
N CYS A 156 -19.08 6.88 19.00
CA CYS A 156 -18.20 5.88 19.56
C CYS A 156 -18.98 4.58 19.79
N HIS A 157 -19.01 3.71 18.80
CA HIS A 157 -19.81 2.49 18.81
C HIS A 157 -19.09 1.33 18.14
N ASN A 158 -19.50 0.11 18.47
CA ASN A 158 -19.03 -1.09 17.78
C ASN A 158 -19.65 -1.17 16.38
N GLY A 159 -18.80 -1.31 15.37
CA GLY A 159 -19.21 -1.42 13.98
C GLY A 159 -19.99 -2.70 13.64
N TRP A 160 -19.77 -3.79 14.40
CA TRP A 160 -20.51 -5.04 14.21
C TRP A 160 -21.99 -4.93 14.52
N ASP A 161 -22.38 -3.98 15.36
CA ASP A 161 -23.76 -3.79 15.83
C ASP A 161 -24.54 -2.80 14.96
N GLY A 162 -23.85 -2.05 14.10
CA GLY A 162 -24.43 -0.95 13.34
C GLY A 162 -24.98 0.15 14.24
N LEU A 163 -26.06 0.78 13.80
CA LEU A 163 -26.74 1.86 14.52
C LEU A 163 -28.27 1.70 14.40
N PRO A 164 -28.89 0.82 15.22
CA PRO A 164 -30.28 0.37 15.03
C PRO A 164 -31.33 1.48 15.17
N ASN A 165 -30.99 2.61 15.80
CA ASN A 165 -31.92 3.73 15.99
C ASN A 165 -31.97 4.68 14.78
N GLU A 166 -31.11 4.50 13.77
CA GLU A 166 -30.99 5.40 12.61
C GLU A 166 -31.32 4.69 11.28
N VAL A 167 -31.94 3.51 11.38
CA VAL A 167 -32.36 2.67 10.24
C VAL A 167 -33.54 3.27 9.47
N PRO A 168 -33.72 2.91 8.19
CA PRO A 168 -32.86 2.04 7.39
C PRO A 168 -31.74 2.80 6.66
N PHE A 169 -30.62 2.12 6.41
CA PHE A 169 -29.49 2.67 5.65
C PHE A 169 -29.57 2.32 4.16
N HIS A 170 -29.51 3.32 3.31
CA HIS A 170 -29.50 3.15 1.86
C HIS A 170 -28.12 2.74 1.35
N TYR A 171 -27.08 3.12 2.08
CA TYR A 171 -25.71 2.71 1.83
C TYR A 171 -24.97 2.47 3.16
N ILE A 172 -24.26 1.36 3.25
CA ILE A 172 -23.36 1.05 4.37
C ILE A 172 -21.96 0.82 3.80
N HIS A 173 -20.99 1.60 4.23
CA HIS A 173 -19.58 1.36 3.99
C HIS A 173 -18.96 0.74 5.25
N VAL A 174 -18.11 -0.26 5.08
CA VAL A 174 -17.28 -0.81 6.17
C VAL A 174 -15.81 -0.68 5.78
N GLY A 175 -15.11 0.23 6.46
CA GLY A 175 -13.70 0.55 6.27
C GLY A 175 -12.73 -0.39 6.96
N ALA A 176 -13.15 -1.62 7.27
CA ALA A 176 -12.35 -2.64 7.91
C ALA A 176 -12.80 -4.05 7.47
N ALA A 177 -11.87 -4.99 7.39
CA ALA A 177 -12.12 -6.33 6.87
C ALA A 177 -12.84 -7.22 7.88
N ALA A 178 -13.89 -7.92 7.43
CA ALA A 178 -14.64 -8.85 8.26
C ALA A 178 -14.50 -10.29 7.76
N GLU A 179 -14.46 -11.26 8.68
CA GLU A 179 -14.46 -12.68 8.33
C GLU A 179 -15.75 -13.09 7.60
N THR A 180 -16.87 -12.48 8.02
CA THR A 180 -18.20 -12.68 7.42
C THR A 180 -18.96 -11.35 7.45
N PRO A 181 -19.93 -11.13 6.53
CA PRO A 181 -20.79 -9.97 6.58
C PRO A 181 -21.49 -9.83 7.95
N PRO A 182 -21.36 -8.69 8.64
CA PRO A 182 -22.04 -8.49 9.92
C PRO A 182 -23.57 -8.53 9.74
N GLN A 183 -24.23 -9.49 10.39
CA GLN A 183 -25.68 -9.68 10.25
C GLN A 183 -26.48 -8.43 10.65
N ALA A 184 -26.08 -7.75 11.73
CA ALA A 184 -26.76 -6.52 12.15
C ALA A 184 -26.71 -5.43 11.07
N LEU A 185 -25.61 -5.31 10.31
CA LEU A 185 -25.53 -4.35 9.20
C LEU A 185 -26.43 -4.75 8.03
N LEU A 186 -26.52 -6.06 7.73
CA LEU A 186 -27.44 -6.57 6.71
C LEU A 186 -28.91 -6.27 7.06
N ASP A 187 -29.29 -6.49 8.32
CA ASP A 187 -30.65 -6.26 8.81
C ASP A 187 -31.06 -4.78 8.74
N GLN A 188 -30.07 -3.89 8.88
CA GLN A 188 -30.23 -2.42 8.88
C GLN A 188 -30.23 -1.79 7.48
N LEU A 189 -29.97 -2.55 6.41
CA LEU A 189 -30.06 -2.05 5.04
C LEU A 189 -31.51 -1.74 4.63
N ALA A 190 -31.74 -0.64 3.92
CA ALA A 190 -33.00 -0.37 3.24
C ALA A 190 -33.26 -1.38 2.12
N GLU A 191 -34.51 -1.50 1.67
CA GLU A 191 -34.83 -2.24 0.44
C GLU A 191 -34.05 -1.65 -0.75
N GLY A 192 -33.37 -2.51 -1.52
CA GLY A 192 -32.45 -2.06 -2.58
C GLY A 192 -31.17 -1.37 -2.09
N GLY A 193 -31.01 -1.22 -0.77
CA GLY A 193 -29.83 -0.66 -0.13
C GLY A 193 -28.60 -1.55 -0.34
N ARG A 194 -27.42 -0.92 -0.30
CA ARG A 194 -26.15 -1.61 -0.57
C ARG A 194 -25.18 -1.48 0.58
N MET A 195 -24.50 -2.57 0.89
CA MET A 195 -23.34 -2.58 1.77
C MET A 195 -22.09 -2.90 0.97
N VAL A 196 -20.98 -2.20 1.24
CA VAL A 196 -19.67 -2.57 0.72
C VAL A 196 -18.70 -2.78 1.86
N LEU A 197 -17.89 -3.83 1.75
CA LEU A 197 -16.93 -4.20 2.78
C LEU A 197 -15.82 -5.11 2.20
N PRO A 198 -14.62 -5.10 2.81
CA PRO A 198 -13.65 -6.15 2.63
C PRO A 198 -14.08 -7.42 3.38
N LEU A 199 -14.03 -8.56 2.71
CA LEU A 199 -14.18 -9.87 3.34
C LEU A 199 -12.89 -10.67 3.25
N ASP A 200 -12.53 -11.36 4.34
CA ASP A 200 -11.41 -12.29 4.33
C ASP A 200 -11.71 -13.52 3.45
N GLU A 201 -10.71 -14.00 2.70
CA GLU A 201 -10.85 -15.18 1.85
C GLU A 201 -10.25 -16.43 2.51
N PRO A 202 -10.88 -17.62 2.37
CA PRO A 202 -10.41 -18.86 3.01
C PRO A 202 -8.98 -19.28 2.65
N ARG A 203 -8.43 -18.78 1.54
CA ARG A 203 -7.06 -19.08 1.07
C ARG A 203 -6.08 -17.93 1.31
N GLY A 204 -6.46 -16.97 2.16
CA GLY A 204 -5.69 -15.76 2.44
C GLY A 204 -6.02 -14.61 1.49
N GLY A 205 -5.73 -13.39 1.95
CA GLY A 205 -6.10 -12.14 1.28
C GLY A 205 -7.53 -11.70 1.57
N GLN A 206 -7.90 -10.54 1.04
CA GLN A 206 -9.23 -9.95 1.20
C GLN A 206 -9.84 -9.58 -0.13
N MET A 207 -11.16 -9.67 -0.22
CA MET A 207 -11.96 -9.31 -1.38
C MET A 207 -12.92 -8.19 -1.01
N PHE A 208 -12.89 -7.09 -1.74
CA PHE A 208 -13.91 -6.06 -1.63
C PHE A 208 -15.18 -6.55 -2.30
N VAL A 209 -16.29 -6.51 -1.59
CA VAL A 209 -17.58 -7.00 -2.08
C VAL A 209 -18.66 -5.95 -1.92
N GLU A 210 -19.68 -6.02 -2.78
CA GLU A 210 -20.93 -5.28 -2.67
C GLU A 210 -22.05 -6.29 -2.37
N ILE A 211 -22.85 -6.00 -1.36
CA ILE A 211 -24.03 -6.78 -0.98
C ILE A 211 -25.26 -5.88 -1.17
N THR A 212 -26.26 -6.36 -1.89
CA THR A 212 -27.52 -5.64 -2.14
C THR A 212 -28.69 -6.41 -1.53
N ARG A 213 -29.58 -5.69 -0.84
CA ARG A 213 -30.80 -6.25 -0.25
C ARG A 213 -31.93 -6.34 -1.28
N HIS A 214 -32.60 -7.50 -1.31
CA HIS A 214 -33.81 -7.79 -2.10
C HIS A 214 -34.84 -8.48 -1.19
N GLY A 215 -35.71 -7.70 -0.55
CA GLY A 215 -36.63 -8.17 0.48
C GLY A 215 -35.91 -8.77 1.68
N SER A 216 -36.08 -10.08 1.89
CA SER A 216 -35.38 -10.87 2.92
C SER A 216 -34.11 -11.54 2.41
N CYS A 217 -33.77 -11.39 1.13
CA CYS A 217 -32.62 -12.03 0.50
C CYS A 217 -31.53 -11.00 0.21
N PHE A 218 -30.30 -11.50 0.04
CA PHE A 218 -29.13 -10.67 -0.27
C PHE A 218 -28.40 -11.23 -1.48
N SER A 219 -28.01 -10.36 -2.40
CA SER A 219 -27.10 -10.71 -3.50
C SER A 219 -25.72 -10.14 -3.23
N GLN A 220 -24.68 -10.96 -3.37
CA GLN A 220 -23.30 -10.54 -3.21
C GLN A 220 -22.57 -10.53 -4.55
N ARG A 221 -21.86 -9.43 -4.83
CA ARG A 221 -20.99 -9.25 -5.98
C ARG A 221 -19.56 -9.03 -5.51
N ARG A 222 -18.64 -9.88 -5.97
CA ARG A 222 -17.20 -9.71 -5.74
C ARG A 222 -16.67 -8.63 -6.69
N LEU A 223 -15.86 -7.72 -6.16
CA LEU A 223 -15.30 -6.61 -6.93
C LEU A 223 -13.82 -6.89 -7.22
N PHE A 224 -12.93 -6.59 -6.29
CA PHE A 224 -11.47 -6.70 -6.48
C PHE A 224 -10.76 -6.97 -5.15
N GLY A 225 -9.52 -7.49 -5.23
CA GLY A 225 -8.70 -7.77 -4.06
C GLY A 225 -8.24 -6.49 -3.36
N VAL A 226 -8.21 -6.50 -2.02
CA VAL A 226 -7.86 -5.35 -1.18
C VAL A 226 -7.01 -5.76 0.02
N CYS A 227 -6.52 -4.78 0.78
CA CYS A 227 -5.87 -4.97 2.07
C CYS A 227 -6.38 -3.88 3.03
N TYR A 228 -7.09 -4.30 4.06
CA TYR A 228 -7.76 -3.49 5.07
C TYR A 228 -7.40 -3.99 6.46
N VAL A 229 -7.39 -3.07 7.40
CA VAL A 229 -7.31 -3.37 8.83
C VAL A 229 -8.52 -4.22 9.26
N PRO A 230 -8.37 -5.14 10.22
CA PRO A 230 -9.48 -6.01 10.66
C PRO A 230 -10.60 -5.26 11.39
N LEU A 231 -11.84 -5.67 11.17
CA LEU A 231 -13.02 -5.22 11.90
C LEU A 231 -13.12 -5.96 13.25
N VAL A 232 -12.69 -5.29 14.31
CA VAL A 232 -12.66 -5.87 15.67
C VAL A 232 -14.02 -5.89 16.36
N ARG A 233 -14.25 -6.89 17.22
CA ARG A 233 -15.49 -7.00 18.01
C ARG A 233 -15.45 -6.26 19.34
N GLU A 234 -14.27 -6.08 19.93
CA GLU A 234 -14.12 -5.45 21.24
C GLU A 234 -12.91 -4.52 21.31
N ARG A 235 -12.97 -3.53 22.19
CA ARG A 235 -11.85 -2.59 22.41
C ARG A 235 -10.59 -3.27 22.94
N VAL A 236 -10.73 -4.35 23.71
CA VAL A 236 -9.59 -5.13 24.23
C VAL A 236 -8.83 -5.77 23.09
N GLN A 237 -9.53 -6.29 22.08
CA GLN A 237 -8.90 -6.78 20.86
C GLN A 237 -8.02 -5.70 20.24
N ILE A 238 -8.31 -4.39 20.35
CA ILE A 238 -7.47 -3.33 19.75
C ILE A 238 -6.14 -3.11 20.49
N LYS A 239 -6.11 -3.20 21.83
CA LYS A 239 -4.84 -3.21 22.58
C LYS A 239 -4.08 -4.51 22.34
N THR A 240 -4.82 -5.62 22.28
CA THR A 240 -4.27 -6.89 21.86
C THR A 240 -3.88 -6.86 20.38
N MET A 241 -4.43 -5.99 19.51
CA MET A 241 -4.13 -5.78 18.09
C MET A 241 -3.02 -4.75 17.88
N ALA A 242 -2.76 -3.81 18.77
CA ALA A 242 -1.44 -3.18 18.82
C ALA A 242 -0.37 -4.26 19.06
N LEU A 243 -0.70 -5.25 19.91
CA LEU A 243 0.04 -6.48 20.17
C LEU A 243 -0.32 -7.67 19.23
N SER A 244 -1.18 -7.48 18.21
CA SER A 244 -1.72 -8.53 17.30
C SER A 244 -2.00 -8.01 15.89
N MET A 245 -1.46 -6.86 15.52
CA MET A 245 -0.89 -6.60 14.21
C MET A 245 0.39 -7.45 14.04
N LEU A 246 0.88 -7.98 15.18
CA LEU A 246 1.48 -9.31 15.34
C LEU A 246 0.58 -10.52 14.94
N ARG A 247 -0.60 -10.33 14.33
CA ARG A 247 -1.42 -11.39 13.75
C ARG A 247 -1.84 -11.07 12.31
N TRP A 248 -0.85 -10.84 11.46
CA TRP A 248 -0.76 -11.79 10.35
C TRP A 248 -0.16 -13.08 10.95
N PRO A 249 -0.57 -14.30 10.54
CA PRO A 249 -0.38 -15.52 11.33
C PRO A 249 1.10 -15.89 11.54
N CYS A 250 2.01 -15.13 10.93
CA CYS A 250 3.44 -15.35 10.94
C CYS A 250 4.23 -14.36 11.82
N SER A 251 3.69 -13.21 12.26
CA SER A 251 4.48 -12.20 12.98
C SER A 251 5.12 -12.72 14.28
N SER A 252 6.19 -12.07 14.73
CA SER A 252 6.94 -12.44 15.94
C SER A 252 7.70 -11.25 16.51
N THR A 253 8.41 -11.44 17.63
CA THR A 253 9.37 -10.49 18.21
C THR A 253 10.82 -10.77 17.79
N SER A 254 11.05 -11.80 16.98
CA SER A 254 12.37 -12.17 16.45
C SER A 254 12.27 -12.76 15.04
N ASN A 255 13.36 -12.65 14.26
CA ASN A 255 13.42 -13.26 12.92
C ASN A 255 13.16 -14.76 12.99
N GLU A 256 13.79 -15.48 13.93
CA GLU A 256 13.60 -16.91 14.11
C GLU A 256 12.14 -17.27 14.39
N GLY A 257 11.48 -16.56 15.31
CA GLY A 257 10.07 -16.79 15.60
C GLY A 257 9.15 -16.46 14.42
N LEU A 258 9.48 -15.42 13.63
CA LEU A 258 8.75 -15.07 12.40
C LEU A 258 8.83 -16.22 11.39
N ILE A 259 10.02 -16.76 11.14
CA ILE A 259 10.18 -17.89 10.21
C ILE A 259 9.50 -19.14 10.76
N GLN A 260 9.61 -19.43 12.06
CA GLN A 260 8.93 -20.57 12.68
C GLN A 260 7.42 -20.49 12.54
N ASN A 261 6.83 -19.31 12.69
CA ASN A 261 5.40 -19.12 12.50
C ASN A 261 5.03 -19.28 11.02
N MET A 262 5.82 -18.79 10.06
CA MET A 262 5.62 -19.06 8.63
C MET A 262 5.67 -20.56 8.29
N VAL A 263 6.53 -21.33 8.96
CA VAL A 263 6.58 -22.78 8.80
C VAL A 263 5.32 -23.45 9.38
N LYS A 264 4.91 -23.07 10.59
CA LYS A 264 3.72 -23.61 11.24
C LYS A 264 2.43 -23.35 10.44
N THR A 265 2.35 -22.20 9.76
CA THR A 265 1.18 -21.80 8.97
C THR A 265 1.21 -22.35 7.54
N GLY A 266 2.30 -23.01 7.14
CA GLY A 266 2.48 -23.57 5.80
C GLY A 266 2.85 -22.55 4.72
N VAL A 267 3.11 -21.29 5.09
CA VAL A 267 3.61 -20.25 4.17
C VAL A 267 4.99 -20.63 3.66
N VAL A 268 5.85 -21.12 4.55
CA VAL A 268 7.15 -21.74 4.22
C VAL A 268 7.03 -23.24 4.48
N HIS A 269 7.40 -24.05 3.51
CA HIS A 269 7.35 -25.51 3.62
C HIS A 269 8.66 -26.17 3.15
N THR A 270 9.55 -25.42 2.49
CA THR A 270 10.88 -25.89 2.10
C THR A 270 11.92 -25.54 3.16
N VAL A 271 12.70 -26.54 3.59
CA VAL A 271 13.78 -26.37 4.60
C VAL A 271 14.83 -25.35 4.14
N ALA A 272 15.27 -25.42 2.88
CA ALA A 272 16.23 -24.48 2.31
C ALA A 272 15.72 -23.04 2.29
N VAL A 273 14.41 -22.84 2.05
CA VAL A 273 13.78 -21.50 2.09
C VAL A 273 13.73 -20.97 3.51
N ALA A 274 13.27 -21.79 4.47
CA ALA A 274 13.25 -21.42 5.88
C ALA A 274 14.66 -21.01 6.37
N ASP A 275 15.67 -21.79 6.02
CA ASP A 275 17.05 -21.55 6.42
C ASP A 275 17.64 -20.29 5.75
N ALA A 276 17.37 -20.04 4.46
CA ALA A 276 17.77 -18.82 3.78
C ALA A 276 17.16 -17.56 4.45
N MET A 277 15.90 -17.61 4.86
CA MET A 277 15.23 -16.50 5.55
C MET A 277 15.73 -16.33 7.00
N LYS A 278 16.04 -17.42 7.71
CA LYS A 278 16.65 -17.36 9.05
C LYS A 278 18.02 -16.69 9.03
N ARG A 279 18.83 -17.02 8.02
CA ARG A 279 20.17 -16.44 7.79
C ARG A 279 20.16 -15.02 7.22
N THR A 280 18.97 -14.50 6.88
CA THR A 280 18.78 -13.15 6.35
C THR A 280 17.90 -12.37 7.32
N ASP A 281 18.49 -11.86 8.39
CA ASP A 281 17.74 -11.13 9.42
C ASP A 281 17.09 -9.87 8.85
N ARG A 282 15.75 -9.85 8.83
CA ARG A 282 14.95 -8.77 8.27
C ARG A 282 15.21 -7.42 8.96
N ALA A 283 15.58 -7.38 10.23
CA ALA A 283 15.89 -6.14 10.94
C ALA A 283 17.10 -5.40 10.36
N CYS A 284 17.99 -6.10 9.63
CA CYS A 284 19.11 -5.47 8.92
C CYS A 284 18.70 -4.73 7.64
N PHE A 285 17.45 -4.89 7.19
CA PHE A 285 16.96 -4.36 5.91
C PHE A 285 15.84 -3.32 6.05
N VAL A 286 15.53 -2.89 7.27
CA VAL A 286 14.59 -1.80 7.58
C VAL A 286 15.32 -0.59 8.16
N PRO A 287 14.76 0.63 8.05
CA PRO A 287 15.26 1.79 8.79
C PRO A 287 15.35 1.51 10.30
N ARG A 288 16.32 2.12 10.98
CA ARG A 288 16.56 1.90 12.42
C ARG A 288 15.33 2.19 13.28
N THR A 289 14.52 3.17 12.88
CA THR A 289 13.29 3.58 13.56
C THR A 289 12.19 2.52 13.50
N LEU A 290 12.32 1.52 12.63
CA LEU A 290 11.31 0.48 12.38
C LEU A 290 11.83 -0.93 12.71
N GLN A 291 12.90 -1.04 13.51
CA GLN A 291 13.46 -2.34 13.87
C GLN A 291 12.49 -3.19 14.71
N GLU A 292 11.68 -2.57 15.56
CA GLU A 292 10.65 -3.27 16.34
C GLU A 292 9.54 -3.86 15.43
N ASP A 293 9.29 -3.20 14.30
CA ASP A 293 8.32 -3.65 13.30
C ASP A 293 8.89 -4.64 12.29
N ALA A 294 10.21 -4.88 12.31
CA ALA A 294 10.89 -5.71 11.31
C ALA A 294 10.34 -7.13 11.22
N TYR A 295 9.84 -7.66 12.34
CA TYR A 295 9.34 -9.03 12.47
C TYR A 295 7.82 -9.14 12.42
N GLN A 296 7.15 -8.03 12.13
CA GLN A 296 5.75 -8.05 11.75
C GLN A 296 5.64 -8.59 10.33
N ASP A 297 4.67 -9.48 10.11
CA ASP A 297 4.40 -10.04 8.79
C ASP A 297 3.73 -9.02 7.86
N SER A 298 4.13 -7.75 7.90
CA SER A 298 3.58 -6.65 7.11
C SER A 298 4.65 -5.91 6.31
N PRO A 299 4.26 -5.12 5.30
CA PRO A 299 5.20 -4.24 4.62
C PRO A 299 5.66 -3.11 5.55
N CYS A 300 6.92 -2.69 5.42
CA CYS A 300 7.47 -1.55 6.17
C CYS A 300 8.01 -0.48 5.19
N PRO A 301 7.87 0.81 5.48
CA PRO A 301 8.47 1.85 4.64
C PRO A 301 10.01 1.80 4.73
N ILE A 302 10.67 2.00 3.58
CA ILE A 302 12.13 2.06 3.45
C ILE A 302 12.62 3.42 2.93
N GLY A 303 11.74 4.42 2.96
CA GLY A 303 11.94 5.74 2.38
C GLY A 303 11.63 5.81 0.89
N PHE A 304 11.66 7.02 0.32
CA PHE A 304 11.39 7.28 -1.10
C PHE A 304 10.04 6.74 -1.60
N ASN A 305 9.03 6.69 -0.73
CA ASN A 305 7.71 6.09 -1.00
C ASN A 305 7.76 4.60 -1.39
N GLN A 306 8.86 3.93 -1.08
CA GLN A 306 9.00 2.51 -1.28
C GLN A 306 8.83 1.75 0.04
N ILE A 307 8.47 0.48 -0.08
CA ILE A 307 8.28 -0.44 1.03
C ILE A 307 9.17 -1.66 0.83
N ILE A 308 9.64 -2.25 1.94
CA ILE A 308 10.01 -3.65 1.95
C ILE A 308 8.72 -4.47 2.04
N SER A 309 8.53 -5.44 1.13
CA SER A 309 7.33 -6.28 1.11
C SER A 309 7.19 -7.09 2.39
N ALA A 310 5.96 -7.53 2.71
CA ALA A 310 5.70 -8.41 3.84
C ALA A 310 6.55 -9.70 3.78
N PRO A 311 6.98 -10.25 4.94
CA PRO A 311 7.70 -11.52 5.02
C PRO A 311 7.05 -12.68 4.24
N HIS A 312 5.74 -12.89 4.34
CA HIS A 312 5.06 -13.97 3.60
C HIS A 312 5.16 -13.79 2.07
N THR A 313 5.19 -12.56 1.56
CA THR A 313 5.40 -12.29 0.13
C THR A 313 6.79 -12.74 -0.30
N HIS A 314 7.82 -12.42 0.47
CA HIS A 314 9.18 -12.89 0.18
C HIS A 314 9.29 -14.42 0.29
N ALA A 315 8.68 -15.03 1.30
CA ALA A 315 8.61 -16.48 1.46
C ALA A 315 8.02 -17.14 0.20
N HIS A 316 6.89 -16.62 -0.30
CA HIS A 316 6.24 -17.17 -1.49
C HIS A 316 7.13 -17.09 -2.75
N VAL A 317 7.85 -15.98 -2.92
CA VAL A 317 8.80 -15.81 -4.03
C VAL A 317 9.98 -16.78 -3.88
N LEU A 318 10.49 -16.97 -2.67
CA LEU A 318 11.59 -17.90 -2.39
C LEU A 318 11.17 -19.36 -2.63
N GLU A 319 9.94 -19.75 -2.31
CA GLU A 319 9.40 -21.09 -2.61
C GLU A 319 9.29 -21.35 -4.12
N LEU A 320 8.81 -20.35 -4.87
CA LEU A 320 8.76 -20.40 -6.34
C LEU A 320 10.17 -20.47 -6.95
N ALA A 321 11.10 -19.67 -6.42
CA ALA A 321 12.50 -19.68 -6.82
C ALA A 321 13.13 -21.04 -6.54
N HIS A 322 12.99 -21.57 -5.32
CA HIS A 322 13.52 -22.88 -4.95
C HIS A 322 13.06 -23.95 -5.93
N THR A 323 11.75 -24.04 -6.16
CA THR A 323 11.13 -25.02 -7.08
C THR A 323 11.71 -24.90 -8.50
N THR A 324 11.84 -23.68 -9.02
CA THR A 324 12.36 -23.43 -10.38
C THR A 324 13.84 -23.78 -10.50
N LEU A 325 14.61 -23.56 -9.44
CA LEU A 325 16.07 -23.70 -9.44
C LEU A 325 16.52 -25.11 -9.04
N MET A 326 15.62 -26.00 -8.65
CA MET A 326 15.95 -27.39 -8.29
C MET A 326 16.70 -28.09 -9.44
N GLY A 327 17.90 -28.59 -9.15
CA GLY A 327 18.74 -29.29 -10.12
C GLY A 327 19.47 -28.38 -11.12
N VAL A 328 19.30 -27.06 -11.06
CA VAL A 328 20.04 -26.11 -11.90
C VAL A 328 21.44 -25.91 -11.32
N ILE A 329 22.47 -26.11 -12.14
CA ILE A 329 23.87 -25.85 -11.79
C ILE A 329 24.18 -24.36 -12.03
N LYS A 330 24.75 -23.69 -11.03
CA LYS A 330 25.10 -22.25 -11.07
C LYS A 330 23.94 -21.36 -11.52
N PRO A 331 22.77 -21.44 -10.87
CA PRO A 331 21.59 -20.71 -11.28
C PRO A 331 21.82 -19.20 -11.25
N ARG A 332 21.24 -18.49 -12.21
CA ARG A 332 21.32 -17.03 -12.32
C ARG A 332 19.95 -16.43 -12.04
N VAL A 333 19.89 -15.53 -11.07
CA VAL A 333 18.63 -14.95 -10.58
C VAL A 333 18.65 -13.44 -10.69
N LEU A 334 17.57 -12.84 -11.17
CA LEU A 334 17.39 -11.40 -11.29
C LEU A 334 16.27 -10.93 -10.36
N ASP A 335 16.58 -10.00 -9.46
CA ASP A 335 15.63 -9.33 -8.56
C ASP A 335 15.45 -7.88 -9.00
N ILE A 336 14.30 -7.54 -9.56
CA ILE A 336 14.00 -6.20 -10.10
C ILE A 336 13.15 -5.42 -9.10
N GLY A 337 13.61 -4.22 -8.72
CA GLY A 337 13.02 -3.47 -7.61
C GLY A 337 13.57 -3.97 -6.28
N ALA A 338 14.89 -4.15 -6.21
CA ALA A 338 15.57 -4.74 -5.06
C ALA A 338 15.32 -3.98 -3.74
N GLY A 339 14.97 -2.68 -3.80
CA GLY A 339 14.49 -1.91 -2.65
C GLY A 339 15.48 -1.89 -1.50
N SER A 340 15.19 -2.64 -0.42
CA SER A 340 16.08 -2.77 0.74
C SER A 340 17.24 -3.75 0.56
N GLY A 341 17.21 -4.61 -0.45
CA GLY A 341 18.17 -5.69 -0.69
C GLY A 341 17.84 -7.01 0.03
N TYR A 342 16.73 -7.09 0.79
CA TYR A 342 16.38 -8.27 1.58
C TYR A 342 16.18 -9.52 0.71
N LEU A 343 15.31 -9.43 -0.31
CA LEU A 343 14.98 -10.57 -1.15
C LEU A 343 16.20 -11.04 -1.95
N ALA A 344 16.97 -10.11 -2.52
CA ALA A 344 18.23 -10.43 -3.18
C ALA A 344 19.20 -11.20 -2.25
N ALA A 345 19.33 -10.80 -0.98
CA ALA A 345 20.18 -11.51 -0.02
C ALA A 345 19.66 -12.91 0.32
N ALA A 346 18.35 -13.06 0.52
CA ALA A 346 17.73 -14.35 0.78
C ALA A 346 17.83 -15.30 -0.43
N LEU A 347 17.63 -14.79 -1.65
CA LEU A 347 17.86 -15.55 -2.89
C LEU A 347 19.33 -15.95 -3.01
N ALA A 348 20.26 -15.08 -2.62
CA ALA A 348 21.69 -15.37 -2.68
C ALA A 348 22.07 -16.52 -1.74
N ARG A 349 21.51 -16.56 -0.52
CA ARG A 349 21.65 -17.71 0.39
C ARG A 349 21.05 -18.99 -0.21
N LEU A 350 19.92 -18.89 -0.90
CA LEU A 350 19.24 -20.04 -1.51
C LEU A 350 20.04 -20.68 -2.67
N VAL A 351 20.82 -19.88 -3.40
CA VAL A 351 21.58 -20.37 -4.57
C VAL A 351 23.07 -20.61 -4.31
N ASP A 352 23.57 -20.26 -3.13
CA ASP A 352 25.00 -20.27 -2.81
C ASP A 352 25.62 -21.66 -2.96
N ASP A 353 24.98 -22.69 -2.39
CA ASP A 353 25.48 -24.07 -2.43
C ASP A 353 25.51 -24.65 -3.86
N ALA A 354 24.66 -24.13 -4.76
CA ALA A 354 24.63 -24.48 -6.17
C ALA A 354 25.64 -23.67 -7.01
N GLY A 355 26.42 -22.78 -6.40
CA GLY A 355 27.35 -21.86 -7.06
C GLY A 355 26.63 -20.79 -7.90
N GLY A 356 25.40 -20.45 -7.54
CA GLY A 356 24.57 -19.49 -8.26
C GLY A 356 24.95 -18.03 -8.02
N ARG A 357 24.26 -17.13 -8.73
CA ARG A 357 24.44 -15.69 -8.62
C ARG A 357 23.11 -14.96 -8.65
N VAL A 358 23.00 -13.90 -7.86
CA VAL A 358 21.85 -13.01 -7.77
C VAL A 358 22.26 -11.60 -8.17
N PHE A 359 21.45 -11.01 -9.04
CA PHE A 359 21.60 -9.66 -9.53
C PHE A 359 20.38 -8.85 -9.10
N GLY A 360 20.55 -7.91 -8.18
CA GLY A 360 19.49 -6.99 -7.79
C GLY A 360 19.58 -5.68 -8.57
N LEU A 361 18.46 -5.26 -9.16
CA LEU A 361 18.34 -3.97 -9.85
C LEU A 361 17.43 -3.05 -9.03
N GLU A 362 17.91 -1.84 -8.76
CA GLU A 362 17.12 -0.78 -8.15
C GLU A 362 17.25 0.49 -8.98
N LEU A 363 16.14 1.20 -9.21
CA LEU A 363 16.12 2.39 -10.06
C LEU A 363 16.66 3.61 -9.30
N LEU A 364 16.33 3.73 -8.01
CA LEU A 364 16.68 4.90 -7.21
C LEU A 364 18.11 4.77 -6.66
N PRO A 365 19.02 5.74 -6.95
CA PRO A 365 20.40 5.68 -6.46
C PRO A 365 20.51 5.58 -4.94
N ALA A 366 19.64 6.28 -4.21
CA ALA A 366 19.64 6.28 -2.76
C ALA A 366 19.20 4.92 -2.18
N LEU A 367 18.18 4.28 -2.75
CA LEU A 367 17.79 2.92 -2.35
C LEU A 367 18.82 1.88 -2.77
N THR A 368 19.48 2.05 -3.92
CA THR A 368 20.60 1.17 -4.29
C THR A 368 21.71 1.23 -3.24
N GLN A 369 22.04 2.42 -2.75
CA GLN A 369 23.04 2.59 -1.70
C GLN A 369 22.57 2.00 -0.36
N PHE A 370 21.29 2.20 -0.02
CA PHE A 370 20.67 1.60 1.16
C PHE A 370 20.76 0.07 1.11
N ALA A 371 20.35 -0.55 -0.01
CA ALA A 371 20.44 -1.98 -0.22
C ALA A 371 21.87 -2.51 -0.10
N ARG A 372 22.84 -1.84 -0.72
CA ARG A 372 24.27 -2.22 -0.62
C ARG A 372 24.76 -2.18 0.82
N LYS A 373 24.37 -1.17 1.60
CA LYS A 373 24.75 -1.06 3.01
C LYS A 373 24.12 -2.17 3.85
N ASN A 374 22.84 -2.48 3.62
CA ASN A 374 22.14 -3.54 4.34
C ASN A 374 22.74 -4.91 4.03
N VAL A 375 22.97 -5.22 2.74
CA VAL A 375 23.62 -6.46 2.30
C VAL A 375 25.04 -6.57 2.82
N LEU A 376 25.83 -5.48 2.79
CA LEU A 376 27.17 -5.48 3.39
C LEU A 376 27.12 -5.82 4.89
N HIS A 377 26.09 -5.38 5.60
CA HIS A 377 25.96 -5.67 7.03
C HIS A 377 25.48 -7.11 7.30
N ALA A 378 24.53 -7.61 6.52
CA ALA A 378 23.87 -8.90 6.76
C ALA A 378 24.49 -10.09 6.02
N ALA A 379 25.24 -9.84 4.94
CA ALA A 379 25.71 -10.85 3.99
C ALA A 379 27.01 -10.43 3.27
N ALA A 380 27.96 -9.84 4.02
CA ALA A 380 29.26 -9.41 3.49
C ALA A 380 29.97 -10.53 2.70
N ASP A 381 29.94 -11.75 3.23
CA ASP A 381 30.56 -12.93 2.63
C ASP A 381 30.01 -13.24 1.23
N LEU A 382 28.69 -13.11 1.03
CA LEU A 382 28.06 -13.33 -0.28
C LEU A 382 28.42 -12.23 -1.27
N LEU A 383 28.56 -10.99 -0.79
CA LEU A 383 28.95 -9.85 -1.61
C LEU A 383 30.41 -9.98 -2.05
N GLU A 384 31.32 -10.33 -1.12
CA GLU A 384 32.76 -10.52 -1.39
C GLU A 384 33.02 -11.67 -2.36
N ARG A 385 32.28 -12.78 -2.22
CA ARG A 385 32.35 -13.94 -3.12
C ARG A 385 31.66 -13.69 -4.47
N GLY A 386 30.96 -12.58 -4.63
CA GLY A 386 30.23 -12.24 -5.86
C GLY A 386 29.00 -13.10 -6.12
N VAL A 387 28.43 -13.70 -5.06
CA VAL A 387 27.14 -14.43 -5.13
C VAL A 387 25.99 -13.45 -5.29
N ILE A 388 26.09 -12.25 -4.69
CA ILE A 388 25.12 -11.16 -4.86
C ILE A 388 25.80 -9.92 -5.45
N SER A 389 25.12 -9.25 -6.38
CA SER A 389 25.50 -7.93 -6.86
C SER A 389 24.28 -7.02 -6.99
N LEU A 390 24.43 -5.75 -6.59
CA LEU A 390 23.35 -4.76 -6.60
C LEU A 390 23.70 -3.60 -7.54
N HIS A 391 22.79 -3.26 -8.45
CA HIS A 391 23.01 -2.29 -9.52
C HIS A 391 21.95 -1.19 -9.51
N CYS A 392 22.40 0.07 -9.63
CA CYS A 392 21.50 1.18 -9.91
C CYS A 392 21.17 1.14 -11.41
N HIS A 393 20.04 0.53 -11.77
CA HIS A 393 19.69 0.22 -13.15
C HIS A 393 18.18 0.23 -13.37
N ASN A 394 17.75 0.57 -14.59
CA ASN A 394 16.34 0.50 -14.96
C ASN A 394 15.94 -0.95 -15.20
N GLY A 395 15.10 -1.48 -14.31
CA GLY A 395 14.58 -2.85 -14.36
C GLY A 395 13.84 -3.23 -15.64
N TRP A 396 13.25 -2.28 -16.38
CA TRP A 396 12.57 -2.55 -17.65
C TRP A 396 13.50 -3.16 -18.71
N ASN A 397 14.80 -2.90 -18.61
CA ASN A 397 15.80 -3.43 -19.53
C ASN A 397 16.34 -4.80 -19.12
N GLY A 398 15.99 -5.28 -17.91
CA GLY A 398 16.65 -6.42 -17.29
C GLY A 398 18.15 -6.19 -17.13
N LEU A 399 18.94 -7.26 -17.30
CA LEU A 399 20.40 -7.19 -17.30
C LEU A 399 20.97 -8.18 -18.35
N PRO A 400 20.87 -7.86 -19.65
CA PRO A 400 21.18 -8.81 -20.72
C PRO A 400 22.61 -9.36 -20.69
N SER A 401 23.57 -8.57 -20.21
CA SER A 401 24.98 -8.98 -20.07
C SER A 401 25.21 -10.11 -19.08
N GLU A 402 24.27 -10.31 -18.16
CA GLU A 402 24.33 -11.34 -17.12
C GLU A 402 23.27 -12.42 -17.34
N GLY A 403 22.45 -12.34 -18.40
CA GLY A 403 21.50 -13.37 -18.77
C GLY A 403 22.16 -14.56 -19.47
N PRO A 404 21.40 -15.63 -19.78
CA PRO A 404 19.99 -15.82 -19.42
C PRO A 404 19.81 -16.14 -17.92
N PHE A 405 18.63 -15.85 -17.39
CA PHE A 405 18.25 -16.05 -15.98
C PHE A 405 17.32 -17.25 -15.81
N ASN A 406 17.59 -18.06 -14.79
CA ASN A 406 16.72 -19.18 -14.40
C ASN A 406 15.49 -18.70 -13.61
N PHE A 407 15.62 -17.59 -12.89
CA PHE A 407 14.52 -16.97 -12.16
C PHE A 407 14.61 -15.45 -12.24
N ILE A 408 13.50 -14.80 -12.56
CA ILE A 408 13.37 -13.33 -12.54
C ILE A 408 12.19 -12.99 -11.64
N PHE A 409 12.40 -12.17 -10.64
CA PHE A 409 11.33 -11.56 -9.86
C PHE A 409 11.24 -10.07 -10.14
N VAL A 410 10.02 -9.55 -10.23
CA VAL A 410 9.75 -8.12 -10.32
C VAL A 410 8.97 -7.71 -9.08
N GLY A 411 9.62 -7.02 -8.15
CA GLY A 411 9.04 -6.48 -6.92
C GLY A 411 8.19 -5.22 -7.12
N ALA A 412 7.65 -5.01 -8.32
CA ALA A 412 6.84 -3.86 -8.68
C ALA A 412 5.85 -4.21 -9.80
N ALA A 413 4.64 -3.64 -9.75
CA ALA A 413 3.54 -3.96 -10.65
C ALA A 413 3.74 -3.40 -12.06
N VAL A 414 3.33 -4.17 -13.07
CA VAL A 414 3.34 -3.78 -14.49
C VAL A 414 1.97 -4.05 -15.13
N SER A 415 1.67 -3.42 -16.25
CA SER A 415 0.42 -3.70 -16.98
C SER A 415 0.39 -5.11 -17.57
N SER A 416 1.54 -5.60 -18.03
CA SER A 416 1.72 -6.96 -18.57
C SER A 416 3.18 -7.40 -18.43
N PRO A 417 3.47 -8.71 -18.38
CA PRO A 417 4.85 -9.19 -18.31
C PRO A 417 5.72 -8.60 -19.45
N PRO A 418 6.83 -7.90 -19.15
CA PRO A 418 7.62 -7.25 -20.19
C PRO A 418 8.36 -8.26 -21.06
N GLN A 419 8.20 -8.15 -22.38
CA GLN A 419 8.88 -9.04 -23.34
C GLN A 419 10.40 -9.04 -23.16
N MET A 420 11.00 -7.86 -22.89
CA MET A 420 12.43 -7.71 -22.60
C MET A 420 12.94 -8.61 -21.47
N LEU A 421 12.10 -8.91 -20.48
CA LEU A 421 12.46 -9.80 -19.37
C LEU A 421 12.22 -11.27 -19.74
N LEU A 422 11.16 -11.56 -20.50
CA LEU A 422 10.88 -12.89 -21.03
C LEU A 422 12.01 -13.38 -21.94
N ASP A 423 12.56 -12.50 -22.78
CA ASP A 423 13.68 -12.81 -23.68
C ASP A 423 14.98 -13.13 -22.93
N GLN A 424 15.09 -12.69 -21.68
CA GLN A 424 16.24 -12.96 -20.81
C GLN A 424 16.06 -14.23 -19.96
N LEU A 425 14.93 -14.95 -20.06
CA LEU A 425 14.76 -16.23 -19.37
C LEU A 425 15.56 -17.33 -20.04
N ALA A 426 16.24 -18.15 -19.24
CA ALA A 426 16.77 -19.44 -19.67
C ALA A 426 15.63 -20.39 -20.04
N ASP A 427 15.91 -21.43 -20.82
CA ASP A 427 14.92 -22.50 -21.01
C ASP A 427 14.61 -23.18 -19.66
N GLY A 428 13.34 -23.43 -19.38
CA GLY A 428 12.85 -23.84 -18.07
C GLY A 428 12.84 -22.74 -17.00
N GLY A 429 13.29 -21.52 -17.34
CA GLY A 429 13.31 -20.38 -16.42
C GLY A 429 11.93 -19.79 -16.15
N GLN A 430 11.79 -19.10 -15.02
CA GLN A 430 10.53 -18.52 -14.57
C GLN A 430 10.65 -17.01 -14.31
N LEU A 431 9.70 -16.24 -14.85
CA LEU A 431 9.41 -14.86 -14.45
C LEU A 431 8.24 -14.84 -13.48
N VAL A 432 8.40 -14.19 -12.33
CA VAL A 432 7.33 -13.92 -11.36
C VAL A 432 7.14 -12.40 -11.26
N VAL A 433 5.94 -11.93 -11.57
CA VAL A 433 5.67 -10.49 -11.71
C VAL A 433 4.21 -10.16 -11.32
N PRO A 434 3.97 -9.13 -10.51
CA PRO A 434 2.64 -8.62 -10.26
C PRO A 434 2.17 -7.83 -11.49
N VAL A 435 0.97 -8.15 -11.97
CA VAL A 435 0.36 -7.51 -13.13
C VAL A 435 -1.05 -7.04 -12.85
N ASP A 436 -1.50 -6.01 -13.56
CA ASP A 436 -2.90 -5.57 -13.49
C ASP A 436 -3.85 -6.73 -13.86
N ASP A 437 -4.83 -7.03 -13.00
CA ASP A 437 -5.85 -8.05 -13.27
C ASP A 437 -7.02 -7.40 -14.02
N PRO A 438 -7.46 -7.95 -15.17
CA PRO A 438 -8.63 -7.44 -15.90
C PRO A 438 -9.93 -7.39 -15.07
N ARG A 439 -10.00 -8.17 -13.98
CA ARG A 439 -11.12 -8.16 -13.02
C ARG A 439 -10.97 -7.09 -11.92
N GLY A 440 -9.92 -6.28 -11.96
CA GLY A 440 -9.61 -5.24 -10.98
C GLY A 440 -8.54 -5.66 -9.97
N GLY A 441 -7.73 -4.69 -9.54
CA GLY A 441 -6.56 -4.90 -8.67
C GLY A 441 -5.35 -5.47 -9.42
N GLN A 442 -4.43 -6.10 -8.70
CA GLN A 442 -3.26 -6.75 -9.27
C GLN A 442 -3.25 -8.25 -8.92
N ALA A 443 -2.53 -9.03 -9.71
CA ALA A 443 -2.30 -10.44 -9.47
C ALA A 443 -0.83 -10.80 -9.69
N LEU A 444 -0.26 -11.58 -8.78
CA LEU A 444 1.04 -12.19 -8.98
C LEU A 444 0.90 -13.28 -10.05
N VAL A 445 1.68 -13.17 -11.11
CA VAL A 445 1.68 -14.08 -12.25
C VAL A 445 3.05 -14.71 -12.40
N SER A 446 3.05 -16.01 -12.71
CA SER A 446 4.23 -16.76 -13.14
C SER A 446 4.17 -16.95 -14.65
N VAL A 447 5.31 -16.79 -15.33
CA VAL A 447 5.51 -17.10 -16.75
C VAL A 447 6.74 -17.98 -16.86
N MET A 448 6.56 -19.22 -17.32
CA MET A 448 7.64 -20.19 -17.48
C MET A 448 8.00 -20.38 -18.95
N ARG A 449 9.30 -20.40 -19.27
CA ARG A 449 9.79 -20.59 -20.64
C ARG A 449 9.93 -22.07 -20.99
N HIS A 450 9.42 -22.46 -22.15
CA HIS A 450 9.59 -23.78 -22.76
C HIS A 450 10.00 -23.62 -24.23
N GLY A 451 11.30 -23.68 -24.51
CA GLY A 451 11.89 -23.42 -25.81
C GLY A 451 11.56 -22.01 -26.31
N SER A 452 10.73 -21.92 -27.34
CA SER A 452 10.23 -20.65 -27.91
C SER A 452 8.89 -20.20 -27.34
N SER A 453 8.28 -20.99 -26.45
CA SER A 453 6.94 -20.74 -25.90
C SER A 453 6.98 -20.30 -24.43
N PHE A 454 5.91 -19.64 -23.99
CA PHE A 454 5.75 -19.16 -22.62
C PHE A 454 4.43 -19.64 -22.04
N VAL A 455 4.47 -20.26 -20.86
CA VAL A 455 3.28 -20.74 -20.14
C VAL A 455 3.01 -19.81 -18.97
N ARG A 456 1.87 -19.12 -19.02
CA ARG A 456 1.43 -18.15 -18.00
C ARG A 456 0.47 -18.79 -17.01
N ARG A 457 0.67 -18.55 -15.72
CA ARG A 457 -0.23 -18.95 -14.63
C ARG A 457 -0.45 -17.81 -13.65
N LYS A 458 -1.70 -17.54 -13.28
CA LYS A 458 -2.02 -16.67 -12.14
C LYS A 458 -1.75 -17.44 -10.85
N ILE A 459 -0.99 -16.83 -9.93
CA ILE A 459 -0.64 -17.42 -8.64
C ILE A 459 -1.64 -16.97 -7.58
N MET A 460 -1.74 -15.66 -7.35
CA MET A 460 -2.58 -15.08 -6.29
C MET A 460 -2.93 -13.61 -6.59
N PRO A 461 -3.93 -13.02 -5.92
CA PRO A 461 -4.07 -11.56 -5.83
C PRO A 461 -2.80 -10.93 -5.25
N ALA A 462 -2.48 -9.71 -5.64
CA ALA A 462 -1.26 -9.02 -5.21
C ALA A 462 -1.52 -7.52 -5.01
N CYS A 463 -0.63 -6.85 -4.27
CA CYS A 463 -0.58 -5.40 -4.13
C CYS A 463 0.88 -4.96 -4.06
N PHE A 464 1.35 -4.32 -5.12
CA PHE A 464 2.73 -3.84 -5.27
C PHE A 464 2.75 -2.42 -5.80
N VAL A 465 3.80 -1.69 -5.41
CA VAL A 465 4.16 -0.39 -5.99
C VAL A 465 4.41 -0.52 -7.50
N PRO A 466 4.11 0.48 -8.33
CA PRO A 466 4.26 0.39 -9.78
C PRO A 466 5.73 0.38 -10.24
N LEU A 467 6.05 -0.37 -11.30
CA LEU A 467 7.38 -0.37 -11.92
C LEU A 467 7.52 0.84 -12.86
N ILE A 468 8.33 1.81 -12.44
CA ILE A 468 8.46 3.10 -13.14
C ILE A 468 9.48 2.99 -14.28
N ARG A 469 9.17 3.58 -15.44
CA ARG A 469 10.13 3.80 -16.54
C ARG A 469 10.99 5.03 -16.23
N GLY A 470 12.02 4.88 -15.40
CA GLY A 470 12.98 5.96 -15.11
C GLY A 470 14.29 5.82 -15.88
N GLU A 471 14.88 6.94 -16.31
CA GLU A 471 16.28 6.96 -16.75
C GLU A 471 17.20 7.18 -15.54
N VAL A 472 18.23 6.35 -15.37
CA VAL A 472 19.31 6.63 -14.41
C VAL A 472 20.08 7.84 -14.95
N ALA A 473 20.01 8.97 -14.26
CA ALA A 473 20.72 10.19 -14.67
C ALA A 473 22.24 9.90 -14.79
N LYS A 474 22.72 9.69 -16.02
CA LYS A 474 24.15 9.59 -16.30
C LYS A 474 24.77 10.96 -16.03
N LYS A 475 25.55 11.09 -14.95
CA LYS A 475 26.47 12.23 -14.81
C LYS A 475 27.39 12.21 -16.03
N ARG A 476 27.15 13.11 -16.99
CA ARG A 476 28.09 13.38 -18.07
C ARG A 476 29.36 13.94 -17.44
N ARG A 477 30.43 13.14 -17.42
CA ARG A 477 31.81 13.64 -17.29
C ARG A 477 32.22 14.20 -18.66
N GLY A 478 32.60 15.48 -18.70
CA GLY A 478 33.50 16.02 -19.71
C GLY A 478 33.18 17.40 -20.28
N LEU A 479 34.16 18.31 -20.09
CA LEU A 479 34.44 19.59 -20.78
C LEU A 479 33.73 20.82 -20.18
N GLY A 480 34.39 21.86 -19.67
CA GLY A 480 35.77 22.34 -19.84
C GLY A 480 36.12 23.40 -18.77
N VAL A 481 37.41 23.69 -18.65
CA VAL A 481 38.04 24.61 -17.69
C VAL A 481 37.65 26.07 -17.96
N ALA A 482 37.19 26.80 -16.93
CA ALA A 482 37.41 28.26 -16.79
C ALA A 482 37.02 28.76 -15.38
N GLY A 483 38.03 29.26 -14.64
CA GLY A 483 37.98 30.51 -13.87
C GLY A 483 37.19 30.57 -12.56
N ASP A 484 37.93 30.79 -11.47
CA ASP A 484 37.46 31.20 -10.14
C ASP A 484 36.39 32.30 -10.16
N THR A 485 35.39 32.19 -9.28
CA THR A 485 34.78 33.32 -8.53
C THR A 485 33.87 32.78 -7.42
N GLU A 486 34.00 33.36 -6.23
CA GLU A 486 33.28 33.05 -4.99
C GLU A 486 31.74 33.20 -5.10
N PRO A 487 30.95 32.51 -4.24
CA PRO A 487 29.50 32.66 -4.22
C PRO A 487 29.08 33.94 -3.47
N PRO A 488 28.12 34.73 -3.99
CA PRO A 488 27.67 35.94 -3.29
C PRO A 488 26.68 35.61 -2.17
N VAL A 489 26.98 36.15 -0.99
CA VAL A 489 26.09 36.26 0.17
C VAL A 489 25.26 37.53 0.06
N THR A 490 23.94 37.42 0.09
CA THR A 490 23.02 38.53 0.41
C THR A 490 21.66 37.99 0.85
N LYS A 491 20.90 38.61 1.75
CA LYS A 491 21.12 39.51 2.90
C LYS A 491 19.71 39.70 3.48
N THR A 492 19.56 39.57 4.79
CA THR A 492 18.30 39.74 5.53
C THR A 492 17.87 41.22 5.52
N LEU A 493 16.61 41.51 5.18
CA LEU A 493 16.02 42.84 5.27
C LEU A 493 15.41 43.06 6.66
N ARG A 494 15.87 44.10 7.37
CA ARG A 494 15.15 44.74 8.49
C ARG A 494 14.93 46.21 8.13
N ALA A 495 13.70 46.67 8.26
CA ALA A 495 13.32 48.08 8.11
C ALA A 495 13.47 48.82 9.44
N THR A 496 14.05 50.02 9.39
CA THR A 496 14.06 51.02 10.47
C THR A 496 13.31 52.26 10.01
N TYR A 497 12.40 52.76 10.83
CA TYR A 497 11.71 54.04 10.65
C TYR A 497 12.51 55.17 11.32
N SER A 498 12.58 56.33 10.66
CA SER A 498 13.04 57.59 11.26
C SER A 498 11.99 58.68 11.01
N PHE A 499 11.59 59.39 12.07
CA PHE A 499 10.90 60.68 11.97
C PHE A 499 11.72 61.77 12.66
N ARG A 500 11.65 62.96 12.05
CA ARG A 500 12.44 64.19 12.27
C ARG A 500 12.23 64.84 13.64
N ALA A 501 13.30 65.49 14.12
CA ALA A 501 13.29 66.57 15.12
C ALA A 501 12.79 67.89 14.49
N VAL A 502 12.41 68.98 15.17
CA VAL A 502 12.90 69.63 16.39
C VAL A 502 11.81 70.62 16.87
N ARG A 503 11.47 70.61 18.16
CA ARG A 503 11.71 71.70 19.14
C ARG A 503 11.29 71.28 20.54
#